data_AF-M5TA61-F1
#
_entry.id   AF-M5TA61-F1
#
_cell.length_a   1.000
_cell.length_b   1.000
_cell.length_c   1.000
_cell.angle_alpha   90.00
_cell.angle_beta   90.00
_cell.angle_gamma   90.00
#
_symmetry.space_group_name_H-M   'P 1'
#
loop_
_entity.id
_entity.type
_entity.pdbx_description
1 polymer ?
#
loop_
_entity_poly.entity_id
_entity_poly.type
_entity_poly.pdbx_seq_one_letter_code
_entity_poly.pdbx_strand_id
1 'polypeptide(L)'
;MSSFAKPGSEEQELKWAWIWFKQFCAFHRRAVEREREFSADEVIAFLRSKRDANVPAWKRMKVIEGLIVFRESVQHRNPADLLPLRETMRGIVSIERAKSEGYDTIDDVVGKIDPKEPDAIQEFRRALRRGGMALRTERTYVGKLKNFMADRGLTCLADFERIGAADVEAHLTDLAVDGNVAPSTQNVSFHSLLKFFTLVLKREMGKIEAIRATKKPMTPTVLGPKEIAGVFEGLSGVHLTIAKL
;
A
#
# COMPACT_ATOMS: atom_id res chain seq x y z
N MET A 1 -30.16 -16.35 -7.84
CA MET A 1 -29.62 -16.23 -6.47
C MET A 1 -29.31 -14.77 -6.21
N SER A 2 -30.22 -14.07 -5.53
CA SER A 2 -30.14 -12.62 -5.31
C SER A 2 -29.05 -12.33 -4.28
N SER A 3 -28.02 -11.59 -4.69
CA SER A 3 -26.94 -11.12 -3.81
C SER A 3 -27.50 -9.97 -2.96
N PHE A 4 -27.64 -10.19 -1.65
CA PHE A 4 -27.99 -9.13 -0.70
C PHE A 4 -26.88 -8.06 -0.69
N ALA A 5 -27.08 -6.97 -1.44
CA ALA A 5 -26.29 -5.76 -1.31
C ALA A 5 -26.77 -4.98 -0.09
N LYS A 6 -25.85 -4.53 0.78
CA LYS A 6 -26.20 -3.66 1.92
C LYS A 6 -26.72 -2.33 1.36
N PRO A 7 -27.83 -1.77 1.87
CA PRO A 7 -28.46 -0.57 1.30
C PRO A 7 -27.55 0.68 1.26
N GLY A 8 -26.53 0.77 2.13
CA GLY A 8 -25.53 1.83 2.07
C GLY A 8 -24.40 1.65 1.05
N SER A 9 -24.26 0.44 0.45
CA SER A 9 -23.22 0.12 -0.54
C SER A 9 -23.56 0.74 -1.90
N GLU A 10 -24.82 0.65 -2.32
CA GLU A 10 -25.28 1.13 -3.63
C GLU A 10 -25.21 2.66 -3.72
N GLU A 11 -25.63 3.38 -2.67
CA GLU A 11 -25.55 4.84 -2.60
C GLU A 11 -24.09 5.33 -2.67
N GLN A 12 -23.18 4.61 -2.00
CA GLN A 12 -21.75 4.93 -2.01
C GLN A 12 -21.11 4.64 -3.37
N GLU A 13 -21.51 3.55 -4.04
CA GLU A 13 -21.07 3.21 -5.39
C GLU A 13 -21.53 4.25 -6.42
N LEU A 14 -22.77 4.73 -6.33
CA LEU A 14 -23.27 5.82 -7.18
C LEU A 14 -22.48 7.12 -6.99
N LYS A 15 -22.15 7.47 -5.74
CA LYS A 15 -21.34 8.66 -5.44
C LYS A 15 -19.96 8.58 -6.10
N TRP A 16 -19.30 7.42 -6.03
CA TRP A 16 -18.01 7.19 -6.68
C TRP A 16 -18.11 7.16 -8.21
N ALA A 17 -19.16 6.56 -8.75
CA ALA A 17 -19.45 6.56 -10.18
C ALA A 17 -19.50 7.99 -10.74
N TRP A 18 -20.19 8.89 -10.03
CA TRP A 18 -20.27 10.30 -10.41
C TRP A 18 -18.92 11.03 -10.34
N ILE A 19 -18.08 10.74 -9.34
CA ILE A 19 -16.73 11.30 -9.23
C ILE A 19 -15.86 10.88 -10.41
N TRP A 20 -15.88 9.59 -10.75
CA TRP A 20 -15.10 9.08 -11.88
C TRP A 20 -15.60 9.60 -13.21
N PHE A 21 -16.92 9.68 -13.39
CA PHE A 21 -17.52 10.26 -14.59
C PHE A 21 -17.15 11.73 -14.78
N LYS A 22 -17.18 12.55 -13.72
CA LYS A 22 -16.69 13.95 -13.78
C LYS A 22 -15.24 14.03 -14.26
N GLN A 23 -14.35 13.23 -13.69
CA GLN A 23 -12.93 13.22 -14.08
C GLN A 23 -12.72 12.73 -15.51
N PHE A 24 -13.52 11.75 -15.94
CA PHE A 24 -13.52 11.23 -17.30
C PHE A 24 -13.95 12.31 -18.30
N CYS A 25 -15.06 13.00 -18.05
CA CYS A 25 -15.51 14.13 -18.88
C CYS A 25 -14.46 15.25 -18.93
N ALA A 26 -13.86 15.60 -17.78
CA ALA A 26 -12.82 16.62 -17.72
C ALA A 26 -11.59 16.26 -18.55
N PHE A 27 -11.15 14.98 -18.52
CA PHE A 27 -10.04 14.49 -19.35
C PHE A 27 -10.33 14.64 -20.85
N HIS A 28 -11.54 14.30 -21.28
CA HIS A 28 -11.99 14.44 -22.67
C HIS A 28 -12.43 15.86 -23.04
N ARG A 29 -12.31 16.83 -22.12
CA ARG A 29 -12.77 18.22 -22.28
C ARG A 29 -14.25 18.32 -22.68
N ARG A 30 -15.10 17.51 -22.06
CA ARG A 30 -16.54 17.45 -22.30
C ARG A 30 -17.34 17.96 -21.11
N ALA A 31 -18.54 18.45 -21.38
CA ALA A 31 -19.51 18.79 -20.35
C ALA A 31 -20.00 17.53 -19.61
N VAL A 32 -20.31 17.70 -18.32
CA VAL A 32 -20.77 16.61 -17.45
C VAL A 32 -22.29 16.54 -17.52
N GLU A 33 -22.81 15.67 -18.37
CA GLU A 33 -24.24 15.46 -18.60
C GLU A 33 -24.60 13.99 -18.34
N ARG A 34 -25.77 13.72 -17.76
CA ARG A 34 -26.17 12.35 -17.39
C ARG A 34 -26.33 11.44 -18.61
N GLU A 35 -26.89 11.96 -19.69
CA GLU A 35 -27.18 11.22 -20.92
C GLU A 35 -25.96 11.10 -21.86
N ARG A 36 -24.83 11.73 -21.51
CA ARG A 36 -23.65 11.75 -22.37
C ARG A 36 -23.07 10.35 -22.55
N GLU A 37 -23.18 9.84 -23.76
CA GLU A 37 -22.59 8.56 -24.14
C GLU A 37 -21.06 8.61 -24.15
N PHE A 38 -20.46 7.46 -23.87
CA PHE A 38 -19.02 7.25 -23.98
C PHE A 38 -18.72 5.83 -24.42
N SER A 39 -17.63 5.63 -25.17
CA SER A 39 -17.23 4.32 -25.70
C SER A 39 -16.11 3.67 -24.87
N ALA A 40 -15.91 2.36 -25.06
CA ALA A 40 -14.78 1.65 -24.49
C ALA A 40 -13.42 2.27 -24.88
N ASP A 41 -13.28 2.80 -26.10
CA ASP A 41 -12.04 3.45 -26.56
C ASP A 41 -11.73 4.72 -25.77
N GLU A 42 -12.75 5.51 -25.45
CA GLU A 42 -12.59 6.71 -24.63
C GLU A 42 -12.20 6.35 -23.19
N VAL A 43 -12.76 5.26 -22.66
CA VAL A 43 -12.36 4.70 -21.36
C VAL A 43 -10.92 4.21 -21.41
N ILE A 44 -10.51 3.51 -22.47
CA ILE A 44 -9.12 3.07 -22.67
C ILE A 44 -8.16 4.27 -22.71
N ALA A 45 -8.50 5.32 -23.45
CA ALA A 45 -7.68 6.54 -23.53
C ALA A 45 -7.49 7.17 -22.14
N PHE A 46 -8.56 7.24 -21.35
CA PHE A 46 -8.51 7.73 -19.97
C PHE A 46 -7.68 6.82 -19.06
N LEU A 47 -7.81 5.50 -19.16
CA LEU A 47 -7.02 4.55 -18.37
C LEU A 47 -5.53 4.57 -18.73
N ARG A 48 -5.20 4.79 -20.01
CA ARG A 48 -3.82 4.97 -20.48
C ARG A 48 -3.19 6.20 -19.85
N SER A 49 -3.89 7.35 -19.82
CA SER A 49 -3.35 8.54 -19.16
C SER A 49 -3.12 8.33 -17.66
N LYS A 50 -3.98 7.55 -16.98
CA LYS A 50 -3.75 7.15 -15.58
C LYS A 50 -2.54 6.21 -15.44
N ARG A 51 -2.37 5.24 -16.33
CA ARG A 51 -1.20 4.36 -16.34
C ARG A 51 0.10 5.16 -16.51
N ASP A 52 0.12 6.08 -17.47
CA ASP A 52 1.31 6.89 -17.80
C ASP A 52 1.65 7.88 -16.66
N ALA A 53 0.66 8.25 -15.84
CA ALA A 53 0.84 8.95 -14.57
C ALA A 53 1.20 8.03 -13.39
N ASN A 54 1.61 6.78 -13.64
CA ASN A 54 1.95 5.76 -12.64
C ASN A 54 0.84 5.45 -11.61
N VAL A 55 -0.44 5.59 -12.01
CA VAL A 55 -1.56 5.22 -11.15
C VAL A 55 -1.67 3.69 -11.04
N PRO A 56 -1.69 3.11 -9.82
CA PRO A 56 -1.80 1.67 -9.60
C PRO A 56 -2.98 1.02 -10.33
N ALA A 57 -2.83 -0.22 -10.80
CA ALA A 57 -3.89 -0.92 -11.53
C ALA A 57 -5.19 -1.04 -10.73
N TRP A 58 -5.13 -1.19 -9.42
CA TRP A 58 -6.35 -1.30 -8.60
C TRP A 58 -7.15 0.01 -8.56
N LYS A 59 -6.50 1.18 -8.65
CA LYS A 59 -7.19 2.47 -8.79
C LYS A 59 -7.80 2.61 -10.18
N ARG A 60 -7.10 2.12 -11.21
CA ARG A 60 -7.61 2.04 -12.59
C ARG A 60 -8.81 1.08 -12.70
N MET A 61 -8.85 0.00 -11.92
CA MET A 61 -10.03 -0.87 -11.78
C MET A 61 -11.24 -0.11 -11.24
N LYS A 62 -11.05 0.72 -10.20
CA LYS A 62 -12.14 1.52 -9.61
C LYS A 62 -12.73 2.54 -10.58
N VAL A 63 -11.94 3.04 -11.53
CA VAL A 63 -12.43 3.87 -12.63
C VAL A 63 -13.38 3.06 -13.52
N ILE A 64 -12.98 1.85 -13.94
CA ILE A 64 -13.80 0.99 -14.80
C ILE A 64 -15.10 0.61 -14.10
N GLU A 65 -15.02 0.14 -12.85
CA GLU A 65 -16.20 -0.21 -12.04
C GLU A 65 -17.14 0.99 -11.86
N GLY A 66 -16.59 2.18 -11.58
CA GLY A 66 -17.38 3.40 -11.45
C GLY A 66 -18.10 3.80 -12.75
N LEU A 67 -17.47 3.64 -13.90
CA LEU A 67 -18.09 3.94 -15.20
C LEU A 67 -19.13 2.90 -15.63
N ILE A 68 -18.94 1.63 -15.25
CA ILE A 68 -19.97 0.58 -15.42
C ILE A 68 -21.20 0.92 -14.59
N VAL A 69 -21.02 1.21 -13.29
CA VAL A 69 -22.12 1.59 -12.38
C VAL A 69 -22.82 2.86 -12.88
N PHE A 70 -22.07 3.85 -13.38
CA PHE A 70 -22.67 5.05 -13.96
C PHE A 70 -23.56 4.70 -15.16
N ARG A 71 -23.09 3.84 -16.06
CA ARG A 71 -23.85 3.45 -17.25
C ARG A 71 -25.11 2.65 -16.92
N GLU A 72 -25.02 1.71 -15.97
CA GLU A 72 -26.14 0.88 -15.57
C GLU A 72 -27.17 1.67 -14.75
N SER A 73 -26.72 2.39 -13.73
CA SER A 73 -27.60 3.00 -12.72
C SER A 73 -28.04 4.42 -13.05
N VAL A 74 -27.27 5.17 -13.86
CA VAL A 74 -27.60 6.56 -14.24
C VAL A 74 -28.07 6.65 -15.69
N GLN A 75 -27.44 5.92 -16.61
CA GLN A 75 -27.81 5.96 -18.03
C GLN A 75 -28.80 4.86 -18.43
N HIS A 76 -29.01 3.86 -17.57
CA HIS A 76 -29.85 2.70 -17.85
C HIS A 76 -29.49 1.99 -19.16
N ARG A 77 -28.19 1.86 -19.44
CA ARG A 77 -27.64 1.24 -20.65
C ARG A 77 -26.79 0.02 -20.33
N ASN A 78 -26.67 -0.87 -21.33
CA ASN A 78 -25.86 -2.07 -21.23
C ASN A 78 -24.35 -1.74 -21.25
N PRO A 79 -23.55 -2.20 -20.27
CA PRO A 79 -22.10 -1.95 -20.21
C PRO A 79 -21.24 -3.05 -20.86
N ALA A 80 -21.81 -3.89 -21.74
CA ALA A 80 -21.14 -5.05 -22.31
C ALA A 80 -19.74 -4.77 -22.90
N ASP A 81 -19.53 -3.63 -23.55
CA ASP A 81 -18.24 -3.16 -24.10
C ASP A 81 -17.19 -2.84 -23.02
N LEU A 82 -17.59 -2.57 -21.78
CA LEU A 82 -16.69 -2.29 -20.66
C LEU A 82 -16.31 -3.54 -19.86
N LEU A 83 -17.09 -4.63 -19.95
CA LEU A 83 -16.81 -5.86 -19.21
C LEU A 83 -15.45 -6.48 -19.58
N PRO A 84 -15.02 -6.54 -20.85
CA PRO A 84 -13.68 -7.02 -21.20
C PRO A 84 -12.55 -6.18 -20.59
N LEU A 85 -12.77 -4.86 -20.44
CA LEU A 85 -11.80 -3.96 -19.79
C LEU A 85 -11.64 -4.31 -18.31
N ARG A 86 -12.77 -4.60 -17.63
CA ARG A 86 -12.77 -5.04 -16.23
C ARG A 86 -12.00 -6.34 -16.07
N GLU A 87 -12.27 -7.35 -16.90
CA GLU A 87 -11.58 -8.64 -16.80
C GLU A 87 -10.08 -8.53 -17.12
N THR A 88 -9.71 -7.75 -18.14
CA THR A 88 -8.31 -7.45 -18.44
C THR A 88 -7.63 -6.77 -17.25
N MET A 89 -8.28 -5.77 -16.67
CA MET A 89 -7.75 -5.05 -15.51
C MET A 89 -7.63 -5.97 -14.28
N ARG A 90 -8.52 -6.96 -14.12
CA ARG A 90 -8.44 -7.95 -13.03
C ARG A 90 -7.15 -8.77 -13.15
N GLY A 91 -6.81 -9.21 -14.36
CA GLY A 91 -5.55 -9.88 -14.64
C GLY A 91 -4.32 -9.01 -14.34
N ILE A 92 -4.33 -7.76 -14.81
CA ILE A 92 -3.24 -6.79 -14.54
C ILE A 92 -3.08 -6.55 -13.04
N VAL A 93 -4.19 -6.38 -12.32
CA VAL A 93 -4.19 -6.23 -10.87
C VAL A 93 -3.60 -7.46 -10.20
N SER A 94 -3.96 -8.67 -10.61
CA SER A 94 -3.36 -9.91 -10.07
C SER A 94 -1.85 -9.99 -10.33
N ILE A 95 -1.37 -9.55 -11.49
CA ILE A 95 0.06 -9.51 -11.83
C ILE A 95 0.79 -8.41 -11.03
N GLU A 96 0.21 -7.21 -10.91
CA GLU A 96 0.75 -6.11 -10.10
C GLU A 96 0.80 -6.50 -8.61
N ARG A 97 -0.21 -7.24 -8.13
CA ARG A 97 -0.27 -7.86 -6.80
C ARG A 97 0.78 -8.95 -6.59
N ALA A 98 1.16 -9.70 -7.63
CA ALA A 98 2.21 -10.73 -7.55
C ALA A 98 3.63 -10.15 -7.62
N LYS A 99 3.81 -8.99 -8.29
CA LYS A 99 5.09 -8.30 -8.41
C LYS A 99 5.41 -7.38 -7.23
N SER A 100 4.38 -6.87 -6.56
CA SER A 100 4.50 -6.05 -5.37
C SER A 100 4.29 -6.95 -4.16
N GLU A 101 5.37 -7.40 -3.53
CA GLU A 101 5.34 -8.26 -2.33
C GLU A 101 4.28 -7.77 -1.31
N GLY A 102 3.12 -8.44 -1.29
CA GLY A 102 2.10 -8.37 -0.24
C GLY A 102 1.50 -6.99 0.07
N TYR A 103 0.48 -6.56 -0.68
CA TYR A 103 -0.41 -5.48 -0.23
C TYR A 103 -1.88 -5.92 -0.22
N ASP A 104 -2.42 -5.97 1.00
CA ASP A 104 -3.81 -6.31 1.35
C ASP A 104 -4.85 -5.33 0.75
N THR A 105 -6.10 -5.79 0.79
CA THR A 105 -7.31 -5.47 0.00
C THR A 105 -7.89 -4.03 0.10
N ILE A 106 -9.04 -3.84 -0.56
CA ILE A 106 -9.84 -2.60 -0.74
C ILE A 106 -10.20 -1.88 0.59
N ASP A 107 -10.12 -2.55 1.74
CA ASP A 107 -10.52 -1.97 3.04
C ASP A 107 -9.55 -0.91 3.59
N ASP A 108 -8.33 -0.81 3.07
CA ASP A 108 -7.29 0.09 3.59
C ASP A 108 -7.44 1.57 3.17
N VAL A 109 -8.43 1.90 2.33
CA VAL A 109 -8.82 3.30 2.05
C VAL A 109 -9.93 3.77 3.00
N VAL A 110 -10.57 2.85 3.73
CA VAL A 110 -11.66 3.16 4.69
C VAL A 110 -11.50 2.30 5.94
N GLY A 111 -10.51 2.60 6.78
CA GLY A 111 -10.56 2.45 8.24
C GLY A 111 -10.97 1.11 8.88
N LYS A 112 -11.27 0.05 8.12
CA LYS A 112 -11.72 -1.22 8.66
C LYS A 112 -10.50 -2.01 9.10
N ILE A 113 -10.58 -2.48 10.33
CA ILE A 113 -9.61 -3.41 10.91
C ILE A 113 -10.26 -4.78 10.74
N ASP A 114 -9.51 -5.74 10.20
CA ASP A 114 -10.03 -7.08 9.99
C ASP A 114 -10.41 -7.70 11.33
N PRO A 115 -11.70 -8.03 11.56
CA PRO A 115 -12.13 -8.64 12.82
C PRO A 115 -11.57 -10.04 13.04
N LYS A 116 -11.01 -10.69 12.01
CA LYS A 116 -10.37 -12.01 12.09
C LYS A 116 -8.89 -11.94 12.46
N GLU A 117 -8.25 -10.78 12.38
CA GLU A 117 -6.88 -10.62 12.88
C GLU A 117 -6.86 -10.81 14.40
N PRO A 118 -5.73 -11.27 14.99
CA PRO A 118 -5.56 -11.29 16.43
C PRO A 118 -5.89 -9.95 17.08
N ASP A 119 -6.55 -9.99 18.24
CA ASP A 119 -6.89 -8.82 19.05
C ASP A 119 -5.70 -7.88 19.30
N ALA A 120 -4.50 -8.43 19.51
CA ALA A 120 -3.25 -7.66 19.61
C ALA A 120 -2.96 -6.81 18.37
N ILE A 121 -3.14 -7.39 17.17
CA ILE A 121 -2.92 -6.70 15.89
C ILE A 121 -3.99 -5.63 15.69
N GLN A 122 -5.25 -5.97 16.01
CA GLN A 122 -6.35 -5.02 15.90
C GLN A 122 -6.11 -3.79 16.78
N GLU A 123 -5.77 -3.98 18.06
CA GLU A 123 -5.48 -2.89 18.98
C GLU A 123 -4.27 -2.07 18.53
N PHE A 124 -3.25 -2.71 17.97
CA PHE A 124 -2.10 -1.97 17.46
C PHE A 124 -2.46 -1.07 16.29
N ARG A 125 -3.23 -1.57 15.30
CA ARG A 125 -3.73 -0.74 14.20
C ARG A 125 -4.58 0.43 14.72
N ARG A 126 -5.49 0.19 15.68
CA ARG A 126 -6.29 1.26 16.31
C ARG A 126 -5.37 2.33 16.92
N ALA A 127 -4.36 1.91 17.68
CA ALA A 127 -3.44 2.82 18.34
C ALA A 127 -2.59 3.64 17.35
N LEU A 128 -2.11 3.01 16.28
CA LEU A 128 -1.32 3.67 15.23
C LEU A 128 -2.15 4.69 14.43
N ARG A 129 -3.39 4.32 14.08
CA ARG A 129 -4.34 5.21 13.38
C ARG A 129 -4.75 6.40 14.24
N ARG A 130 -5.03 6.19 15.53
CA ARG A 130 -5.28 7.28 16.49
C ARG A 130 -4.10 8.26 16.56
N GLY A 131 -2.88 7.75 16.43
CA GLY A 131 -1.66 8.58 16.38
C GLY A 131 -1.40 9.26 15.04
N GLY A 132 -2.27 9.13 14.04
CA GLY A 132 -2.08 9.74 12.72
C GLY A 132 -0.91 9.17 11.91
N MET A 133 -0.45 7.95 12.22
CA MET A 133 0.65 7.33 11.50
C MET A 133 0.28 7.08 10.04
N ALA A 134 1.24 7.30 9.14
CA ALA A 134 1.08 6.93 7.74
C ALA A 134 0.81 5.42 7.61
N LEU A 135 -0.11 5.05 6.72
CA LEU A 135 -0.50 3.65 6.49
C LEU A 135 0.70 2.73 6.18
N ARG A 136 1.70 3.26 5.48
CA ARG A 136 2.95 2.53 5.20
C ARG A 136 3.70 2.16 6.49
N THR A 137 3.73 3.07 7.46
CA THR A 137 4.34 2.85 8.78
C THR A 137 3.50 1.86 9.59
N GLU A 138 2.18 1.98 9.57
CA GLU A 138 1.27 1.02 10.20
C GLU A 138 1.54 -0.41 9.72
N ARG A 139 1.54 -0.63 8.39
CA ARG A 139 1.78 -1.94 7.80
C ARG A 139 3.14 -2.51 8.19
N THR A 140 4.17 -1.67 8.16
CA THR A 140 5.52 -2.07 8.54
C THR A 140 5.56 -2.51 10.00
N TYR A 141 4.96 -1.73 10.90
CA TYR A 141 5.00 -2.00 12.33
C TYR A 141 4.16 -3.23 12.70
N VAL A 142 2.96 -3.35 12.11
CA VAL A 142 2.12 -4.53 12.26
C VAL A 142 2.83 -5.78 11.76
N GLY A 143 3.52 -5.72 10.62
CA GLY A 143 4.31 -6.85 10.10
C GLY A 143 5.40 -7.29 11.07
N LYS A 144 6.13 -6.34 11.67
CA LYS A 144 7.15 -6.67 12.70
C LYS A 144 6.53 -7.27 13.97
N LEU A 145 5.37 -6.78 14.40
CA LEU A 145 4.65 -7.40 15.51
C LEU A 145 4.20 -8.83 15.18
N LYS A 146 3.67 -9.08 13.98
CA LYS A 146 3.29 -10.43 13.52
C LYS A 146 4.49 -11.39 13.52
N ASN A 147 5.65 -10.94 13.06
CA ASN A 147 6.87 -11.75 13.09
C ASN A 147 7.29 -12.10 14.52
N PHE A 148 7.24 -11.12 15.43
CA PHE A 148 7.51 -11.36 16.85
C PHE A 148 6.51 -12.33 17.48
N MET A 149 5.22 -12.17 17.17
CA MET A 149 4.18 -13.08 17.63
C MET A 149 4.43 -14.52 17.14
N ALA A 150 4.79 -14.70 15.87
CA ALA A 150 5.12 -16.02 15.33
C ALA A 150 6.35 -16.64 16.02
N ASP A 151 7.42 -15.85 16.20
CA ASP A 151 8.66 -16.26 16.86
C ASP A 151 8.46 -16.66 18.34
N ARG A 152 7.54 -16.00 19.04
CA ARG A 152 7.23 -16.27 20.45
C ARG A 152 5.98 -17.14 20.65
N GLY A 153 5.39 -17.67 19.58
CA GLY A 153 4.19 -18.51 19.64
C GLY A 153 2.98 -17.81 20.26
N LEU A 154 2.83 -16.51 20.02
CA LEU A 154 1.75 -15.67 20.53
C LEU A 154 0.59 -15.62 19.52
N THR A 155 -0.62 -15.74 20.03
CA THR A 155 -1.85 -15.79 19.23
C THR A 155 -2.83 -14.68 19.57
N CYS A 156 -2.75 -14.13 20.78
CA CYS A 156 -3.65 -13.06 21.24
C CYS A 156 -2.94 -12.02 22.14
N LEU A 157 -3.66 -10.98 22.53
CA LEU A 157 -3.16 -9.89 23.36
C LEU A 157 -2.83 -10.36 24.79
N ALA A 158 -3.60 -11.28 25.34
CA ALA A 158 -3.36 -11.84 26.67
C ALA A 158 -2.00 -12.56 26.77
N ASP A 159 -1.53 -13.16 25.66
CA ASP A 159 -0.21 -13.82 25.63
C ASP A 159 0.95 -12.85 25.91
N PHE A 160 0.75 -11.53 25.75
CA PHE A 160 1.77 -10.52 26.05
C PHE A 160 1.92 -10.23 27.55
N GLU A 161 1.09 -10.77 28.43
CA GLU A 161 1.27 -10.65 29.89
C GLU A 161 2.58 -11.30 30.36
N ARG A 162 2.94 -12.45 29.77
CA ARG A 162 4.20 -13.15 30.06
C ARG A 162 5.42 -12.62 29.30
N ILE A 163 5.24 -11.64 28.42
CA ILE A 163 6.31 -11.12 27.56
C ILE A 163 6.99 -9.91 28.23
N GLY A 164 8.31 -9.97 28.31
CA GLY A 164 9.17 -8.95 28.89
C GLY A 164 10.34 -8.54 28.01
N ALA A 165 11.28 -7.80 28.61
CA ALA A 165 12.49 -7.31 27.96
C ALA A 165 13.33 -8.44 27.34
N ALA A 166 13.47 -9.56 28.07
CA ALA A 166 14.28 -10.69 27.64
C ALA A 166 13.76 -11.33 26.33
N ASP A 167 12.44 -11.44 26.16
CA ASP A 167 11.85 -12.02 24.95
C ASP A 167 12.11 -11.14 23.72
N VAL A 168 12.00 -9.81 23.91
CA VAL A 168 12.29 -8.80 22.89
C VAL A 168 13.77 -8.80 22.53
N GLU A 169 14.65 -8.89 23.54
CA GLU A 169 16.09 -8.94 23.35
C GLU A 169 16.53 -10.17 22.55
N ALA A 170 16.03 -11.34 22.94
CA ALA A 170 16.27 -12.58 22.21
C ALA A 170 15.78 -12.44 20.77
N HIS A 171 14.58 -11.88 20.52
CA HIS A 171 14.04 -11.79 19.16
C HIS A 171 14.90 -10.90 18.27
N LEU A 172 15.35 -9.77 18.80
CA LEU A 172 16.20 -8.85 18.06
C LEU A 172 17.59 -9.44 17.81
N THR A 173 18.10 -10.24 18.74
CA THR A 173 19.35 -10.99 18.58
C THR A 173 19.22 -12.06 17.50
N ASP A 174 18.13 -12.84 17.52
CA ASP A 174 17.82 -13.87 16.52
C ASP A 174 17.72 -13.23 15.11
N LEU A 175 17.07 -12.07 15.00
CA LEU A 175 17.03 -11.32 13.74
C LEU A 175 18.43 -10.94 13.24
N ALA A 176 19.34 -10.54 14.12
CA ALA A 176 20.68 -10.10 13.76
C ALA A 176 21.62 -11.26 13.42
N VAL A 177 21.56 -12.36 14.18
CA VAL A 177 22.48 -13.49 14.09
C VAL A 177 21.97 -14.51 13.07
N ASP A 178 20.77 -15.05 13.28
CA ASP A 178 20.22 -16.12 12.46
C ASP A 178 19.50 -15.56 11.22
N GLY A 179 18.78 -14.45 11.40
CA GLY A 179 18.06 -13.77 10.32
C GLY A 179 18.97 -12.96 9.38
N ASN A 180 20.22 -12.68 9.79
CA ASN A 180 21.21 -11.85 9.08
C ASN A 180 20.60 -10.57 8.47
N VAL A 181 19.68 -9.92 9.21
CA VAL A 181 18.94 -8.77 8.67
C VAL A 181 19.79 -7.51 8.66
N ALA A 182 19.46 -6.57 7.78
CA ALA A 182 20.09 -5.24 7.80
C ALA A 182 19.82 -4.50 9.13
N PRO A 183 20.74 -3.62 9.59
CA PRO A 183 20.52 -2.87 10.84
C PRO A 183 19.26 -2.01 10.84
N SER A 184 18.89 -1.45 9.68
CA SER A 184 17.63 -0.72 9.52
C SER A 184 16.41 -1.61 9.77
N THR A 185 16.45 -2.87 9.32
CA THR A 185 15.38 -3.84 9.52
C THR A 185 15.24 -4.23 11.00
N GLN A 186 16.37 -4.43 11.69
CA GLN A 186 16.37 -4.68 13.14
C GLN A 186 15.84 -3.47 13.91
N ASN A 187 16.26 -2.25 13.57
CA ASN A 187 15.78 -1.02 14.19
C ASN A 187 14.28 -0.81 14.00
N VAL A 188 13.77 -1.08 12.81
CA VAL A 188 12.33 -1.03 12.55
C VAL A 188 11.59 -2.07 13.41
N SER A 189 12.13 -3.27 13.59
CA SER A 189 11.55 -4.27 14.51
C SER A 189 11.50 -3.75 15.94
N PHE A 190 12.62 -3.24 16.46
CA PHE A 190 12.72 -2.66 17.80
C PHE A 190 11.69 -1.55 18.02
N HIS A 191 11.61 -0.57 17.11
CA HIS A 191 10.69 0.55 17.25
C HIS A 191 9.22 0.13 17.13
N SER A 192 8.93 -0.90 16.33
CA SER A 192 7.58 -1.46 16.22
C SER A 192 7.13 -2.07 17.55
N LEU A 193 7.99 -2.88 18.17
CA LEU A 193 7.73 -3.50 19.48
C LEU A 193 7.64 -2.45 20.59
N LEU A 194 8.55 -1.47 20.61
CA LEU A 194 8.49 -0.36 21.56
C LEU A 194 7.16 0.41 21.46
N LYS A 195 6.67 0.67 20.25
CA LYS A 195 5.38 1.33 20.04
C LYS A 195 4.22 0.45 20.49
N PHE A 196 4.28 -0.86 20.28
CA PHE A 196 3.27 -1.77 20.79
C PHE A 196 3.20 -1.78 22.32
N PHE A 197 4.35 -1.90 22.99
CA PHE A 197 4.45 -1.86 24.46
C PHE A 197 3.88 -0.56 25.05
N THR A 198 4.26 0.57 24.47
CA THR A 198 3.84 1.89 24.97
C THR A 198 2.39 2.25 24.61
N LEU A 199 1.96 1.97 23.38
CA LEU A 199 0.64 2.43 22.90
C LEU A 199 -0.49 1.45 23.20
N VAL A 200 -0.22 0.14 23.24
CA VAL A 200 -1.21 -0.91 23.46
C VAL A 200 -1.09 -1.48 24.87
N LEU A 201 0.07 -2.03 25.25
CA LEU A 201 0.24 -2.68 26.55
C LEU A 201 0.33 -1.70 27.73
N LYS A 202 0.51 -0.40 27.46
CA LYS A 202 0.70 0.66 28.47
C LYS A 202 1.78 0.33 29.50
N ARG A 203 2.83 -0.38 29.07
CA ARG A 203 3.96 -0.76 29.91
C ARG A 203 5.27 -0.30 29.28
N GLU A 204 6.29 -0.13 30.11
CA GLU A 204 7.65 0.05 29.63
C GLU A 204 8.22 -1.30 29.17
N MET A 205 8.96 -1.28 28.06
CA MET A 205 9.60 -2.48 27.50
C MET A 205 10.83 -2.92 28.31
N GLY A 206 11.34 -2.05 29.19
CA GLY A 206 12.60 -2.24 29.90
C GLY A 206 13.83 -1.96 29.03
N LYS A 207 15.00 -2.17 29.63
CA LYS A 207 16.29 -2.02 28.94
C LYS A 207 16.53 -3.25 28.06
N ILE A 208 16.89 -3.02 26.80
CA ILE A 208 17.18 -4.08 25.81
C ILE A 208 18.64 -4.01 25.39
N GLU A 209 19.40 -5.08 25.61
CA GLU A 209 20.82 -5.21 25.28
C GLU A 209 21.07 -6.22 24.13
N ALA A 210 20.19 -6.20 23.12
CA ALA A 210 20.27 -7.12 21.98
C ALA A 210 21.54 -6.94 21.13
N ILE A 211 22.05 -8.05 20.60
CA ILE A 211 23.15 -8.05 19.62
C ILE A 211 22.70 -7.25 18.40
N ARG A 212 23.50 -6.26 18.00
CA ARG A 212 23.16 -5.40 16.86
C ARG A 212 23.55 -6.04 15.55
N ALA A 213 22.65 -5.99 14.58
CA ALA A 213 22.97 -6.30 13.21
C ALA A 213 24.09 -5.37 12.72
N THR A 214 25.05 -5.92 11.98
CA THR A 214 26.16 -5.16 11.41
C THR A 214 25.96 -4.97 9.92
N LYS A 215 26.32 -3.79 9.41
CA LYS A 215 26.33 -3.53 7.96
C LYS A 215 27.77 -3.60 7.49
N LYS A 216 28.04 -4.40 6.45
CA LYS A 216 29.30 -4.28 5.70
C LYS A 216 29.37 -2.84 5.14
N PRO A 217 30.47 -2.10 5.31
CA PRO A 217 30.57 -0.74 4.78
C PRO A 217 30.25 -0.76 3.28
N MET A 218 29.31 0.08 2.86
CA MET A 218 29.04 0.26 1.44
C MET A 218 30.22 1.02 0.86
N THR A 219 30.99 0.37 -0.01
CA THR A 219 31.93 1.06 -0.87
C THR A 219 31.11 1.87 -1.87
N PRO A 220 31.22 3.21 -1.90
CA PRO A 220 30.53 4.01 -2.90
C PRO A 220 30.94 3.52 -4.29
N THR A 221 29.96 3.22 -5.13
CA THR A 221 30.24 2.96 -6.55
C THR A 221 30.35 4.33 -7.22
N VAL A 222 31.54 4.64 -7.74
CA VAL A 222 31.80 5.86 -8.50
C VAL A 222 31.73 5.55 -9.99
N LEU A 223 31.26 6.51 -10.78
CA LEU A 223 31.30 6.39 -12.23
C LEU A 223 32.77 6.42 -12.70
N GLY A 224 33.13 5.50 -13.59
CA GLY A 224 34.40 5.53 -14.29
C GLY A 224 34.42 6.63 -15.37
N PRO A 225 35.60 7.02 -15.87
CA PRO A 225 35.73 8.09 -16.87
C PRO A 225 34.86 7.88 -18.12
N LYS A 226 34.69 6.63 -18.58
CA LYS A 226 33.85 6.29 -19.73
C LYS A 226 32.35 6.50 -19.45
N GLU A 227 31.91 6.17 -18.24
CA GLU A 227 30.52 6.36 -17.84
C GLU A 227 30.19 7.84 -17.67
N ILE A 228 31.14 8.62 -17.12
CA ILE A 228 31.03 10.09 -17.04
C ILE A 228 30.92 10.69 -18.44
N ALA A 229 31.73 10.24 -19.40
CA ALA A 229 31.64 10.70 -20.79
C ALA A 229 30.25 10.42 -21.40
N GLY A 230 29.72 9.20 -21.20
CA GLY A 230 28.36 8.86 -21.65
C GLY A 230 27.26 9.69 -20.98
N VAL A 231 27.41 10.02 -19.68
CA VAL A 231 26.49 10.94 -18.99
C VAL A 231 26.56 12.34 -19.60
N PHE A 232 27.76 12.85 -19.89
CA PHE A 232 27.93 14.17 -20.51
C PHE A 232 27.37 14.25 -21.92
N GLU A 233 27.45 13.19 -22.72
CA GLU A 233 26.84 13.13 -24.05
C GLU A 233 25.30 13.23 -24.00
N GLY A 234 24.69 12.76 -22.90
CA GLY A 234 23.24 12.82 -22.69
C GLY A 234 22.73 14.14 -22.07
N LEU A 235 23.61 15.05 -21.67
CA LEU A 235 23.25 16.32 -21.02
C LEU A 235 23.48 17.50 -21.97
N SER A 236 22.62 18.51 -21.89
CA SER A 236 22.73 19.74 -22.68
C SER A 236 22.40 21.00 -21.88
N GLY A 237 22.90 22.15 -22.36
CA GLY A 237 22.64 23.46 -21.76
C GLY A 237 23.11 23.55 -20.30
N VAL A 238 22.28 24.15 -19.44
CA VAL A 238 22.58 24.41 -18.03
C VAL A 238 22.96 23.14 -17.25
N HIS A 239 22.31 22.01 -17.55
CA HIS A 239 22.57 20.74 -16.86
C HIS A 239 23.96 20.19 -17.17
N LEU A 240 24.46 20.37 -18.40
CA LEU A 240 25.82 19.98 -18.78
C LEU A 240 26.86 20.87 -18.10
N THR A 241 26.59 22.17 -17.99
CA THR A 241 27.46 23.12 -17.29
C THR A 241 27.56 22.76 -15.80
N ILE A 242 26.43 22.49 -15.14
CA ILE A 242 26.40 22.06 -13.73
C ILE A 242 27.16 20.74 -13.54
N ALA A 243 27.02 19.79 -14.47
CA ALA A 243 27.67 18.48 -14.35
C ALA A 243 29.20 18.52 -14.58
N LYS A 244 29.73 19.59 -15.20
CA LYS A 244 31.18 19.77 -15.49
C LYS A 244 31.92 20.65 -14.47
N LEU A 245 31.22 21.27 -13.53
CA LEU A 245 31.79 22.08 -12.44
C LEU A 245 32.28 21.18 -11.31
#